data_AF-Q2SRC5-F1
#
_entry.id   AF-Q2SRC5-F1
#
_cell.length_a   1.000
_cell.length_b   1.000
_cell.length_c   1.000
_cell.angle_alpha   90.00
_cell.angle_beta   90.00
_cell.angle_gamma   90.00
#
_symmetry.space_group_name_H-M   'P 1'
#
loop_
_entity.id
_entity.type
_entity.pdbx_description
1 polymer ?
#
loop_
_entity_poly.entity_id
_entity_poly.type
_entity_poly.pdbx_seq_one_letter_code
_entity_poly.pdbx_strand_id
1 'polypeptide(L)'
;MTNQPRNALRTFFNSTVFSFEILSVATLIFLVFLWKLFAVILKKQHNKIFLSSGYTIATLLAFYLPWAFSSIASQTSVYPFLNPLSVFYLSVLKGLANSGQVLNSSNTLIGSLLWKGIPYILTGQLIGGLLGFSLFAGLFFLIKKINQNDLENNINHLKISMIVSFDDKLSLKWYTIKEIVFIMMLMLLLPLISMTNTAFYKTNDFQVKLIEGLVVGVIIFASSFVNFFCFHLFFSLINIIFKTINYLKLSKQLKQQSAYYKDLIKFFIVVILTIIIPMILAFFAILIKMASGVYISVS
;
A
#
# COMPACT_ATOMS: atom_id res chain seq x y z
N MET A 1 1.72 16.79 -19.11
CA MET A 1 2.48 16.81 -17.83
C MET A 1 3.17 15.47 -17.64
N THR A 2 4.50 15.44 -17.52
CA THR A 2 5.33 14.22 -17.54
C THR A 2 5.16 13.29 -16.35
N ASN A 3 4.64 13.79 -15.22
CA ASN A 3 4.57 13.06 -13.94
C ASN A 3 3.18 12.48 -13.62
N GLN A 4 2.23 12.54 -14.56
CA GLN A 4 0.92 11.92 -14.40
C GLN A 4 1.02 10.38 -14.51
N PRO A 5 0.13 9.62 -13.83
CA PRO A 5 0.20 8.16 -13.78
C PRO A 5 0.29 7.48 -15.15
N ARG A 6 -0.46 7.97 -16.15
CA ARG A 6 -0.42 7.43 -17.51
C ARG A 6 0.96 7.57 -18.16
N ASN A 7 1.62 8.71 -17.98
CA ASN A 7 2.92 8.99 -18.57
C ASN A 7 4.03 8.24 -17.84
N ALA A 8 3.96 8.18 -16.51
CA ALA A 8 4.84 7.37 -15.67
C ALA A 8 4.83 5.89 -16.11
N LEU A 9 3.65 5.31 -16.34
CA LEU A 9 3.54 3.91 -16.76
C LEU A 9 3.95 3.65 -18.23
N ARG A 10 4.05 4.70 -19.06
CA ARG A 10 4.46 4.62 -20.47
C ARG A 10 5.97 4.74 -20.69
N THR A 11 6.69 5.35 -19.75
CA THR A 11 8.14 5.51 -19.86
C THR A 11 8.87 4.41 -19.08
N PHE A 12 10.10 4.07 -19.49
CA PHE A 12 10.92 3.10 -18.78
C PHE A 12 11.49 3.64 -17.47
N PHE A 13 11.60 4.97 -17.37
CA PHE A 13 12.05 5.63 -16.17
C PHE A 13 11.50 7.06 -16.11
N ASN A 14 11.09 7.49 -14.93
CA ASN A 14 10.83 8.88 -14.59
C ASN A 14 11.41 9.12 -13.20
N SER A 15 12.50 9.89 -13.13
CA SER A 15 13.25 10.13 -11.89
C SER A 15 12.40 10.82 -10.83
N THR A 16 11.57 11.78 -11.22
CA THR A 16 10.68 12.49 -10.30
C THR A 16 9.69 11.53 -9.68
N VAL A 17 8.95 10.76 -10.47
CA VAL A 17 7.98 9.77 -9.96
C VAL A 17 8.69 8.74 -9.08
N PHE A 18 9.84 8.23 -9.51
CA PHE A 18 10.63 7.27 -8.74
C PHE A 18 11.01 7.81 -7.35
N SER A 19 11.54 9.03 -7.26
CA SER A 19 11.92 9.66 -5.99
C SER A 19 10.71 9.89 -5.08
N PHE A 20 9.57 10.28 -5.63
CA PHE A 20 8.36 10.48 -4.84
C PHE A 20 7.71 9.16 -4.40
N GLU A 21 7.80 8.07 -5.17
CA GLU A 21 7.44 6.72 -4.67
C GLU A 21 8.28 6.33 -3.46
N ILE A 22 9.59 6.55 -3.53
CA ILE A 22 10.51 6.26 -2.42
C ILE A 22 10.09 7.05 -1.19
N LEU A 23 9.90 8.36 -1.32
CA LEU A 23 9.53 9.24 -0.21
C LEU A 23 8.17 8.88 0.41
N SER A 24 7.17 8.64 -0.43
CA SER A 24 5.83 8.21 -0.03
C SER A 24 5.86 6.91 0.76
N VAL A 25 6.49 5.87 0.22
CA VAL A 25 6.52 4.56 0.89
C VAL A 25 7.42 4.60 2.12
N ALA A 26 8.56 5.31 2.08
CA ALA A 26 9.40 5.47 3.26
C ALA A 26 8.65 6.12 4.42
N THR A 27 7.88 7.18 4.14
CA THR A 27 7.03 7.87 5.11
C THR A 27 5.99 6.92 5.70
N LEU A 28 5.27 6.17 4.84
CA LEU A 28 4.26 5.20 5.29
C LEU A 28 4.85 4.15 6.22
N ILE A 29 5.92 3.48 5.78
CA ILE A 29 6.52 2.37 6.51
C ILE A 29 7.11 2.84 7.84
N PHE A 30 7.83 3.96 7.82
CA PHE A 30 8.40 4.57 9.03
C PHE A 30 7.31 4.89 10.06
N LEU A 31 6.27 5.63 9.66
CA LEU A 31 5.22 6.08 10.57
C LEU A 31 4.37 4.92 11.12
N VAL A 32 4.07 3.90 10.30
CA VAL A 32 3.31 2.73 10.77
C VAL A 32 4.11 1.95 11.81
N PHE A 33 5.41 1.69 11.59
CA PHE A 33 6.22 0.99 12.58
C PHE A 33 6.48 1.84 13.83
N LEU A 34 6.67 3.15 13.68
CA LEU A 34 6.75 4.07 14.81
C LEU A 34 5.46 4.04 15.65
N TRP A 35 4.30 4.02 15.00
CA TRP A 35 3.02 3.90 15.69
C TRP A 35 2.86 2.55 16.39
N LYS A 36 3.29 1.44 15.77
CA LYS A 36 3.32 0.12 16.43
C LYS A 36 4.24 0.14 17.65
N LEU A 37 5.39 0.81 17.59
CA LEU A 37 6.27 0.98 18.75
C LEU A 37 5.56 1.72 19.88
N PHE A 38 4.91 2.85 19.58
CA PHE A 38 4.11 3.57 20.60
C PHE A 38 2.97 2.71 21.14
N ALA A 39 2.30 1.92 20.31
CA ALA A 39 1.26 1.01 20.77
C ALA A 39 1.81 -0.02 21.78
N VAL A 40 3.02 -0.54 21.56
CA VAL A 40 3.67 -1.47 22.50
C VAL A 40 4.09 -0.76 23.80
N ILE A 41 4.72 0.42 23.70
CA ILE A 41 5.17 1.20 24.87
C ILE A 41 3.98 1.59 25.75
N LEU A 42 2.89 2.05 25.13
CA LEU A 42 1.68 2.48 25.83
C LEU A 42 0.74 1.33 26.21
N LYS A 43 1.14 0.06 25.98
CA LYS A 43 0.32 -1.14 26.23
C LYS A 43 -1.04 -1.13 25.49
N LYS A 44 -1.09 -0.47 24.32
CA LYS A 44 -2.26 -0.35 23.42
C LYS A 44 -2.17 -1.24 22.18
N GLN A 45 -1.27 -2.22 22.14
CA GLN A 45 -1.06 -3.10 20.99
C GLN A 45 -2.26 -3.98 20.61
N HIS A 46 -3.26 -4.12 21.49
CA HIS A 46 -4.51 -4.83 21.21
C HIS A 46 -5.69 -3.88 20.98
N ASN A 47 -5.50 -2.58 21.17
CA ASN A 47 -6.55 -1.59 20.95
C ASN A 47 -6.70 -1.33 19.45
N LYS A 48 -7.77 -1.87 18.88
CA LYS A 48 -8.09 -1.77 17.45
C LYS A 48 -8.21 -0.32 16.99
N ILE A 49 -8.92 0.52 17.75
CA ILE A 49 -9.13 1.94 17.44
C ILE A 49 -7.78 2.67 17.41
N PHE A 50 -6.92 2.41 18.40
CA PHE A 50 -5.61 3.03 18.50
C PHE A 50 -4.71 2.65 17.32
N LEU A 51 -4.66 1.38 16.94
CA LEU A 51 -3.86 0.93 15.80
C LEU A 51 -4.41 1.46 14.48
N SER A 52 -5.73 1.37 14.26
CA SER A 52 -6.34 1.82 13.02
C SER A 52 -6.21 3.32 12.81
N SER A 53 -6.36 4.13 13.87
CA SER A 53 -6.23 5.60 13.76
C SER A 53 -4.82 5.99 13.37
N GLY A 54 -3.80 5.41 14.02
CA GLY A 54 -2.41 5.67 13.67
C GLY A 54 -2.05 5.25 12.26
N TYR A 55 -2.53 4.10 11.80
CA TYR A 55 -2.26 3.63 10.43
C TYR A 55 -2.97 4.49 9.40
N THR A 56 -4.17 4.98 9.72
CA THR A 56 -4.91 5.96 8.90
C THR A 56 -4.12 7.27 8.78
N ILE A 57 -3.66 7.81 9.92
CA ILE A 57 -2.85 9.03 9.96
C ILE A 57 -1.54 8.85 9.20
N ALA A 58 -0.86 7.71 9.38
CA ALA A 58 0.36 7.39 8.64
C ALA A 58 0.11 7.33 7.13
N THR A 59 -1.03 6.77 6.71
CA THR A 59 -1.41 6.70 5.29
C THR A 59 -1.73 8.08 4.72
N LEU A 60 -2.49 8.91 5.45
CA LEU A 60 -2.76 10.30 5.08
C LEU A 60 -1.45 11.09 4.91
N LEU A 61 -0.54 11.00 5.88
CA LEU A 61 0.76 11.69 5.81
C LEU A 61 1.63 11.17 4.66
N ALA A 62 1.57 9.87 4.35
CA ALA A 62 2.29 9.30 3.21
C ALA A 62 1.75 9.76 1.84
N PHE A 63 0.51 10.23 1.77
CA PHE A 63 -0.01 10.91 0.58
C PHE A 63 0.32 12.41 0.58
N TYR A 64 0.09 13.09 1.70
CA TYR A 64 0.17 14.56 1.76
C TYR A 64 1.59 15.10 1.85
N LEU A 65 2.50 14.49 2.63
CA LEU A 65 3.86 15.01 2.76
C LEU A 65 4.61 14.97 1.41
N PRO A 66 4.59 13.87 0.65
CA PRO A 66 5.22 13.83 -0.67
C PRO A 66 4.56 14.80 -1.65
N TRP A 67 3.24 14.95 -1.60
CA TRP A 67 2.54 15.95 -2.41
C TRP A 67 2.97 17.39 -2.05
N ALA A 68 3.04 17.73 -0.76
CA ALA A 68 3.51 19.03 -0.28
C ALA A 68 4.99 19.27 -0.61
N PHE A 69 5.84 18.25 -0.52
CA PHE A 69 7.22 18.36 -0.97
C PHE A 69 7.30 18.50 -2.49
N SER A 70 6.40 17.87 -3.25
CA SER A 70 6.37 18.00 -4.70
C SER A 70 6.02 19.41 -5.17
N SER A 71 5.13 20.12 -4.47
CA SER A 71 4.79 21.51 -4.83
C SER A 71 5.94 22.49 -4.60
N ILE A 72 6.90 22.13 -3.75
CA ILE A 72 8.10 22.94 -3.48
C ILE A 72 9.28 22.50 -4.35
N ALA A 73 9.53 21.19 -4.41
CA ALA A 73 10.74 20.62 -5.01
C ALA A 73 10.60 20.28 -6.50
N SER A 74 9.37 20.20 -7.03
CA SER A 74 9.13 19.89 -8.44
C SER A 74 8.31 20.99 -9.11
N GLN A 75 8.69 21.35 -10.34
CA GLN A 75 7.98 22.37 -11.12
C GLN A 75 6.58 21.91 -11.60
N THR A 76 6.24 20.63 -11.39
CA THR A 76 4.98 20.04 -11.84
C THR A 76 4.48 19.02 -10.83
N SER A 77 3.18 19.03 -10.52
CA SER A 77 2.54 18.09 -9.59
C SER A 77 2.91 16.64 -9.85
N VAL A 78 3.23 15.91 -8.78
CA VAL A 78 3.58 14.49 -8.81
C VAL A 78 2.49 13.69 -8.10
N TYR A 79 2.04 12.62 -8.74
CA TYR A 79 0.99 11.74 -8.22
C TYR A 79 1.58 10.34 -7.98
N PRO A 80 2.22 10.09 -6.83
CA PRO A 80 2.74 8.78 -6.50
C PRO A 80 1.60 7.77 -6.35
N PHE A 81 1.84 6.56 -6.82
CA PHE A 81 0.98 5.39 -6.73
C PHE A 81 0.86 4.87 -5.30
N LEU A 82 1.93 5.01 -4.51
CA LEU A 82 2.09 4.60 -3.09
C LEU A 82 1.96 3.08 -2.84
N ASN A 83 1.23 2.35 -3.67
CA ASN A 83 0.84 0.97 -3.46
C ASN A 83 0.91 0.17 -4.77
N PRO A 84 1.45 -1.06 -4.77
CA PRO A 84 1.45 -1.94 -5.94
C PRO A 84 0.05 -2.16 -6.56
N LEU A 85 -1.00 -2.19 -5.73
CA LEU A 85 -2.38 -2.33 -6.18
C LEU A 85 -2.76 -1.23 -7.20
N SER A 86 -2.41 0.02 -6.88
CA SER A 86 -2.64 1.19 -7.75
C SER A 86 -1.87 1.09 -9.06
N VAL A 87 -0.64 0.56 -9.03
CA VAL A 87 0.22 0.41 -10.21
C VAL A 87 -0.43 -0.52 -11.23
N PHE A 88 -0.85 -1.72 -10.80
CA PHE A 88 -1.46 -2.71 -11.70
C PHE A 88 -2.84 -2.28 -12.20
N TYR A 89 -3.64 -1.65 -11.34
CA TYR A 89 -4.95 -1.11 -11.75
C TYR A 89 -4.81 -0.03 -12.83
N LEU A 90 -3.98 0.98 -12.58
CA LEU A 90 -3.81 2.11 -13.50
C LEU A 90 -3.10 1.70 -14.78
N SER A 91 -2.24 0.67 -14.75
CA SER A 91 -1.62 0.07 -15.94
C SER A 91 -2.66 -0.39 -16.96
N VAL A 92 -3.70 -1.09 -16.49
CA VAL A 92 -4.81 -1.56 -17.33
C VAL A 92 -5.74 -0.40 -17.68
N LEU A 93 -6.24 0.31 -16.65
CA LEU A 93 -7.27 1.33 -16.83
C LEU A 93 -6.82 2.45 -17.78
N LYS A 94 -5.62 3.02 -17.58
CA LYS A 94 -5.10 4.11 -18.43
C LYS A 94 -4.51 3.60 -19.74
N GLY A 95 -4.12 2.32 -19.82
CA GLY A 95 -3.61 1.69 -21.03
C GLY A 95 -4.70 1.43 -22.08
N LEU A 96 -5.85 0.95 -21.61
CA LEU A 96 -7.00 0.60 -22.43
C LEU A 96 -8.09 1.68 -22.45
N ALA A 97 -7.81 2.85 -21.89
CA ALA A 97 -8.78 3.92 -21.75
C ALA A 97 -9.37 4.44 -23.08
N ASN A 98 -8.72 4.22 -24.22
CA ASN A 98 -9.28 4.62 -25.52
C ASN A 98 -10.37 3.64 -26.01
N SER A 99 -10.52 2.47 -25.38
CA SER A 99 -11.58 1.51 -25.70
C SER A 99 -12.96 2.11 -25.46
N GLY A 100 -13.89 1.87 -26.37
CA GLY A 100 -15.27 2.39 -26.30
C GLY A 100 -15.44 3.88 -26.59
N GLN A 101 -14.38 4.61 -26.97
CA GLN A 101 -14.46 6.03 -27.33
C GLN A 101 -14.50 6.29 -28.85
N VAL A 102 -14.15 5.30 -29.66
CA VAL A 102 -14.16 5.43 -31.12
C VAL A 102 -15.50 4.92 -31.63
N LEU A 103 -16.27 5.81 -32.27
CA LEU A 103 -17.65 5.60 -32.72
C LEU A 103 -17.88 4.34 -33.58
N ASN A 104 -16.84 3.80 -34.23
CA ASN A 104 -16.91 2.61 -35.09
C ASN A 104 -16.30 1.35 -34.47
N SER A 105 -15.96 1.35 -33.18
CA SER A 105 -15.17 0.29 -32.54
C SER A 105 -15.71 -0.11 -31.16
N SER A 106 -17.02 0.03 -30.94
CA SER A 106 -17.68 -0.14 -29.63
C SER A 106 -17.36 -1.48 -28.93
N ASN A 107 -16.97 -2.52 -29.69
CA ASN A 107 -16.63 -3.85 -29.16
C ASN A 107 -15.14 -4.24 -29.27
N THR A 108 -14.25 -3.33 -29.67
CA THR A 108 -12.82 -3.63 -29.76
C THR A 108 -12.04 -2.95 -28.64
N LEU A 109 -11.19 -3.70 -27.96
CA LEU A 109 -10.21 -3.14 -27.03
C LEU A 109 -9.17 -2.34 -27.81
N ILE A 110 -9.03 -1.06 -27.49
CA ILE A 110 -8.05 -0.15 -28.09
C ILE A 110 -6.98 0.19 -27.06
N GLY A 111 -5.72 -0.06 -27.44
CA GLY A 111 -4.54 0.21 -26.64
C GLY A 111 -3.89 -1.05 -26.12
N SER A 112 -3.01 -0.88 -25.14
CA SER A 112 -2.30 -1.98 -24.48
C SER A 112 -2.06 -1.63 -23.02
N LEU A 113 -1.79 -2.65 -22.21
CA LEU A 113 -1.37 -2.45 -20.82
C LEU A 113 -0.10 -1.62 -20.77
N LEU A 114 -0.04 -0.69 -19.81
CA LEU A 114 1.12 0.17 -19.60
C LEU A 114 2.09 -0.49 -18.63
N TRP A 115 2.95 -1.32 -19.19
CA TRP A 115 3.93 -2.15 -18.47
C TRP A 115 5.31 -1.50 -18.27
N LYS A 116 5.71 -0.55 -19.11
CA LYS A 116 7.08 0.00 -19.13
C LYS A 116 7.49 0.63 -17.80
N GLY A 117 6.56 1.32 -17.13
CA GLY A 117 6.86 1.97 -15.86
C GLY A 117 6.72 1.10 -14.61
N ILE A 118 6.11 -0.09 -14.73
CA ILE A 118 5.87 -0.97 -13.57
C ILE A 118 7.18 -1.31 -12.83
N PRO A 119 8.27 -1.72 -13.51
CA PRO A 119 9.49 -2.14 -12.81
C PRO A 119 10.10 -1.03 -11.95
N TYR A 120 10.24 0.19 -12.49
CA TYR A 120 10.88 1.28 -11.74
C TYR A 120 10.00 1.80 -10.61
N ILE A 121 8.67 1.85 -10.80
CA ILE A 121 7.73 2.27 -9.75
C ILE A 121 7.76 1.28 -8.59
N LEU A 122 7.62 -0.03 -8.86
CA LEU A 122 7.66 -1.06 -7.82
C LEU A 122 9.03 -1.13 -7.13
N THR A 123 10.11 -0.90 -7.87
CA THR A 123 11.47 -0.80 -7.29
C THR A 123 11.59 0.41 -6.38
N GLY A 124 11.03 1.56 -6.76
CA GLY A 124 10.97 2.75 -5.93
C GLY A 124 10.21 2.51 -4.63
N GLN A 125 9.06 1.81 -4.70
CA GLN A 125 8.28 1.42 -3.52
C GLN A 125 9.06 0.44 -2.62
N LEU A 126 9.80 -0.51 -3.20
CA LEU A 126 10.64 -1.44 -2.44
C LEU A 126 11.79 -0.72 -1.72
N ILE A 127 12.49 0.18 -2.41
CA ILE A 127 13.57 1.00 -1.83
C ILE A 127 13.01 1.92 -0.76
N GLY A 128 11.89 2.60 -1.02
CA GLY A 128 11.19 3.41 -0.03
C GLY A 128 10.84 2.62 1.21
N GLY A 129 10.32 1.40 1.05
CA GLY A 129 10.03 0.52 2.17
C GLY A 129 11.28 0.20 2.99
N LEU A 130 12.38 -0.19 2.33
CA LEU A 130 13.65 -0.49 3.00
C LEU A 130 14.17 0.73 3.76
N LEU A 131 14.19 1.91 3.14
CA LEU A 131 14.63 3.15 3.78
C LEU A 131 13.74 3.51 4.98
N GLY A 132 12.42 3.46 4.84
CA GLY A 132 11.49 3.74 5.93
C GLY A 132 11.68 2.77 7.11
N PHE A 133 11.90 1.49 6.83
CA PHE A 133 12.18 0.49 7.85
C PHE A 133 13.56 0.68 8.51
N SER A 134 14.59 1.02 7.73
CA SER A 134 15.93 1.33 8.26
C SER A 134 15.92 2.55 9.18
N LEU A 135 15.18 3.61 8.80
CA LEU A 135 14.98 4.78 9.66
C LEU A 135 14.28 4.40 10.97
N PHE A 136 13.23 3.59 10.89
CA PHE A 136 12.54 3.08 12.07
C PHE A 136 13.49 2.24 12.96
N ALA A 137 14.26 1.33 12.37
CA ALA A 137 15.18 0.48 13.11
C ALA A 137 16.28 1.30 13.80
N GLY A 138 16.84 2.29 13.12
CA GLY A 138 17.81 3.23 13.70
C GLY A 138 17.22 3.98 14.89
N LEU A 139 16.02 4.53 14.75
CA LEU A 139 15.32 5.22 15.84
C LEU A 139 14.99 4.27 17.01
N PHE A 140 14.55 3.04 16.72
CA PHE A 140 14.28 2.01 17.73
C PHE A 140 15.52 1.70 18.57
N PHE A 141 16.68 1.52 17.94
CA PHE A 141 17.93 1.28 18.66
C PHE A 141 18.39 2.51 19.44
N LEU A 142 18.17 3.72 18.92
CA LEU A 142 18.50 4.96 19.63
C LEU A 142 17.64 5.15 20.88
N ILE A 143 16.32 4.96 20.78
CA ILE A 143 15.40 4.97 21.93
C ILE A 143 15.82 3.94 22.96
N LYS A 144 16.17 2.73 22.53
CA LYS A 144 16.64 1.68 23.42
C LYS A 144 17.93 2.09 24.13
N LYS A 145 18.91 2.64 23.40
CA LYS A 145 20.19 3.09 23.95
C LYS A 145 20.02 4.19 25.01
N ILE A 146 19.17 5.17 24.76
CA ILE A 146 18.92 6.28 25.70
C ILE A 146 18.31 5.77 27.01
N ASN A 147 17.42 4.78 26.95
CA ASN A 147 16.71 4.25 28.12
C ASN A 147 17.40 3.01 28.73
N GLN A 148 18.68 2.74 28.42
CA GLN A 148 19.38 1.54 28.93
C GLN A 148 19.50 1.49 30.45
N ASN A 149 19.66 2.63 31.10
CA ASN A 149 19.90 2.72 32.54
C ASN A 149 18.62 2.86 33.36
N ASP A 150 17.47 2.93 32.69
CA ASP A 150 16.20 3.20 33.33
C ASP A 150 15.50 1.87 33.65
N LEU A 151 15.68 1.40 34.89
CA LEU A 151 15.23 0.09 35.39
C LEU A 151 13.70 -0.09 35.33
N GLU A 152 12.93 1.01 35.36
CA GLU A 152 11.46 0.98 35.23
C GLU A 152 11.00 0.80 33.78
N ASN A 153 11.86 1.07 32.80
CA ASN A 153 11.48 1.08 31.40
C ASN A 153 11.59 -0.31 30.75
N ASN A 154 10.43 -0.99 30.61
CA ASN A 154 10.24 -2.26 29.88
C ASN A 154 10.70 -2.24 28.39
N ILE A 155 11.12 -1.08 27.88
CA ILE A 155 11.63 -0.86 26.51
C ILE A 155 12.86 -1.71 26.22
N ASN A 156 13.70 -1.98 27.23
CA ASN A 156 14.94 -2.74 27.04
C ASN A 156 14.72 -4.21 26.64
N HIS A 157 13.59 -4.80 27.01
CA HIS A 157 13.23 -6.18 26.62
C HIS A 157 12.58 -6.27 25.23
N LEU A 158 12.19 -5.15 24.64
CA LEU A 158 11.57 -5.13 23.32
C LEU A 158 12.55 -5.58 22.24
N LYS A 159 12.05 -6.43 21.34
CA LYS A 159 12.73 -6.89 20.13
C LYS A 159 11.98 -6.36 18.92
N ILE A 160 12.70 -5.99 17.86
CA ILE A 160 12.09 -5.54 16.58
C ILE A 160 11.09 -6.57 16.05
N SER A 161 11.36 -7.87 16.22
CA SER A 161 10.45 -8.95 15.81
C SER A 161 9.06 -8.87 16.46
N MET A 162 8.95 -8.33 17.68
CA MET A 162 7.67 -8.13 18.37
C MET A 162 6.86 -6.98 17.75
N ILE A 163 7.54 -6.01 17.14
CA ILE A 163 6.91 -4.87 16.48
C ILE A 163 6.55 -5.22 15.04
N VAL A 164 7.39 -6.00 14.36
CA VAL A 164 7.20 -6.38 12.97
C VAL A 164 6.16 -7.46 12.79
N SER A 165 5.98 -8.35 13.77
CA SER A 165 5.08 -9.48 13.64
C SER A 165 3.62 -9.05 13.46
N PHE A 166 2.94 -9.74 12.54
CA PHE A 166 1.50 -9.75 12.40
C PHE A 166 1.05 -11.20 12.54
N ASP A 167 0.38 -11.50 13.65
CA ASP A 167 -0.12 -12.83 13.96
C ASP A 167 -1.54 -12.99 13.41
N ASP A 168 -1.63 -13.58 12.22
CA ASP A 168 -2.91 -13.89 11.60
C ASP A 168 -3.33 -15.33 11.97
N LYS A 169 -4.33 -15.43 12.86
CA LYS A 169 -4.86 -16.70 13.36
C LYS A 169 -5.81 -17.40 12.37
N LEU A 170 -6.14 -16.80 11.23
CA LEU A 170 -7.10 -17.39 10.28
C LEU A 170 -6.53 -18.66 9.62
N SER A 171 -7.43 -19.56 9.27
CA SER A 171 -7.14 -20.63 8.31
C SER A 171 -6.78 -20.03 6.94
N LEU A 172 -6.13 -20.80 6.08
CA LEU A 172 -5.71 -20.33 4.77
C LEU A 172 -6.89 -19.85 3.91
N LYS A 173 -8.02 -20.58 3.96
CA LYS A 173 -9.26 -20.23 3.27
C LYS A 173 -9.79 -18.88 3.71
N TRP A 174 -9.95 -18.67 5.02
CA TRP A 174 -10.49 -17.42 5.56
C TRP A 174 -9.55 -16.24 5.36
N TYR A 175 -8.23 -16.47 5.45
CA TYR A 175 -7.22 -15.48 5.09
C TYR A 175 -7.40 -15.02 3.63
N THR A 176 -7.53 -15.96 2.69
CA THR A 176 -7.69 -15.66 1.27
C THR A 176 -8.95 -14.85 1.00
N ILE A 177 -10.10 -15.25 1.58
CA ILE A 177 -11.36 -14.53 1.44
C ILE A 177 -11.23 -13.10 2.00
N LYS A 178 -10.62 -12.95 3.18
CA LYS A 178 -10.35 -11.65 3.81
C LYS A 178 -9.55 -10.75 2.87
N GLU A 179 -8.40 -11.22 2.35
CA GLU A 179 -7.56 -10.44 1.45
C GLU A 179 -8.30 -10.06 0.16
N ILE A 180 -9.07 -10.98 -0.44
CA ILE A 180 -9.91 -10.69 -1.62
C ILE A 180 -10.87 -9.53 -1.33
N VAL A 181 -11.63 -9.61 -0.22
CA VAL A 181 -12.64 -8.61 0.14
C VAL A 181 -12.01 -7.23 0.32
N PHE A 182 -10.93 -7.11 1.11
CA PHE A 182 -10.32 -5.80 1.36
C PHE A 182 -9.60 -5.23 0.15
N ILE A 183 -8.93 -6.06 -0.65
CA ILE A 183 -8.33 -5.60 -1.90
C ILE A 183 -9.43 -5.11 -2.86
N MET A 184 -10.53 -5.86 -3.01
CA MET A 184 -11.65 -5.42 -3.85
C MET A 184 -12.27 -4.12 -3.35
N MET A 185 -12.54 -3.99 -2.04
CA MET A 185 -13.06 -2.75 -1.45
C MET A 185 -12.14 -1.57 -1.76
N LEU A 186 -10.84 -1.74 -1.57
CA LEU A 186 -9.87 -0.68 -1.84
C LEU A 186 -9.86 -0.28 -3.31
N MET A 187 -9.86 -1.27 -4.21
CA MET A 187 -9.75 -1.06 -5.65
C MET A 187 -11.04 -0.61 -6.32
N LEU A 188 -12.19 -0.82 -5.70
CA LEU A 188 -13.44 -0.24 -6.15
C LEU A 188 -13.57 1.20 -5.67
N LEU A 189 -13.27 1.47 -4.40
CA LEU A 189 -13.53 2.78 -3.81
C LEU A 189 -12.49 3.84 -4.18
N LEU A 190 -11.19 3.54 -4.08
CA LEU A 190 -10.15 4.56 -4.32
C LEU A 190 -10.15 5.10 -5.74
N PRO A 191 -10.20 4.26 -6.79
CA PRO A 191 -10.24 4.78 -8.14
C PRO A 191 -11.48 5.62 -8.44
N LEU A 192 -12.65 5.22 -7.94
CA LEU A 192 -13.89 5.99 -8.12
C LEU A 192 -13.77 7.40 -7.52
N ILE A 193 -13.23 7.50 -6.30
CA ILE A 193 -13.02 8.80 -5.65
C ILE A 193 -12.01 9.64 -6.46
N SER A 194 -10.90 9.02 -6.88
CA SER A 194 -9.86 9.71 -7.65
C SER A 194 -10.31 10.21 -9.03
N MET A 195 -11.38 9.63 -9.58
CA MET A 195 -11.95 9.97 -10.89
C MET A 195 -13.12 10.96 -10.79
N THR A 196 -13.43 11.45 -9.59
CA THR A 196 -14.48 12.45 -9.37
C THR A 196 -14.17 13.72 -10.16
N ASN A 197 -15.17 14.22 -10.91
CA ASN A 197 -15.02 15.45 -11.67
C ASN A 197 -15.01 16.67 -10.73
N THR A 198 -13.82 17.18 -10.42
CA THR A 198 -13.61 18.30 -9.50
C THR A 198 -14.33 19.58 -9.93
N ALA A 199 -14.47 19.82 -11.24
CA ALA A 199 -15.19 20.97 -11.77
C ALA A 199 -16.71 20.86 -11.52
N PHE A 200 -17.29 19.68 -11.73
CA PHE A 200 -18.72 19.45 -11.52
C PHE A 200 -19.08 19.50 -10.04
N TYR A 201 -18.30 18.84 -9.18
CA TYR A 201 -18.55 18.77 -7.74
C TYR A 201 -17.99 19.94 -6.94
N LYS A 202 -17.36 20.92 -7.61
CA LYS A 202 -16.68 22.08 -6.98
C LYS A 202 -15.72 21.66 -5.87
N THR A 203 -15.01 20.55 -6.09
CA THR A 203 -13.98 20.05 -5.17
C THR A 203 -12.59 20.37 -5.68
N ASN A 204 -11.59 20.26 -4.81
CA ASN A 204 -10.18 20.37 -5.20
C ASN A 204 -9.41 19.08 -4.91
N ASP A 205 -8.20 18.96 -5.47
CA ASP A 205 -7.33 17.78 -5.30
C ASP A 205 -7.09 17.43 -3.83
N PHE A 206 -6.94 18.44 -2.97
CA PHE A 206 -6.76 18.24 -1.53
C PHE A 206 -7.96 17.53 -0.89
N GLN A 207 -9.19 17.98 -1.20
CA GLN A 207 -10.43 17.38 -0.71
C GLN A 207 -10.63 15.96 -1.24
N VAL A 208 -10.30 15.71 -2.52
CA VAL A 208 -10.36 14.36 -3.10
C VAL A 208 -9.42 13.43 -2.34
N LYS A 209 -8.18 13.86 -2.07
CA LYS A 209 -7.22 13.08 -1.25
C LYS A 209 -7.65 12.90 0.20
N LEU A 210 -8.39 13.85 0.75
CA LEU A 210 -8.92 13.74 2.12
C LEU A 210 -9.98 12.64 2.19
N ILE A 211 -10.89 12.63 1.21
CA ILE A 211 -11.94 11.60 1.09
C ILE A 211 -11.29 10.22 0.85
N GLU A 212 -10.31 10.12 -0.06
CA GLU A 212 -9.55 8.88 -0.27
C GLU A 212 -8.97 8.37 1.04
N GLY A 213 -8.27 9.23 1.80
CA GLY A 213 -7.63 8.83 3.05
C GLY A 213 -8.62 8.46 4.16
N LEU A 214 -9.78 9.14 4.25
CA LEU A 214 -10.87 8.75 5.15
C LEU A 214 -11.40 7.37 4.82
N VAL A 215 -11.60 7.07 3.53
CA VAL A 215 -12.06 5.76 3.07
C VAL A 215 -11.02 4.68 3.34
N VAL A 216 -9.73 4.94 3.09
CA VAL A 216 -8.66 4.01 3.52
C VAL A 216 -8.73 3.79 5.02
N GLY A 217 -8.97 4.83 5.81
CA GLY A 217 -9.09 4.72 7.26
C GLY A 217 -10.24 3.83 7.72
N VAL A 218 -11.42 3.97 7.09
CA VAL A 218 -12.57 3.09 7.35
C VAL A 218 -12.26 1.64 6.98
N ILE A 219 -11.59 1.41 5.85
CA ILE A 219 -11.17 0.06 5.41
C ILE A 219 -10.18 -0.54 6.41
N ILE A 220 -9.17 0.22 6.84
CA ILE A 220 -8.18 -0.21 7.84
C ILE A 220 -8.89 -0.53 9.16
N PHE A 221 -9.80 0.33 9.62
CA PHE A 221 -10.58 0.11 10.84
C PHE A 221 -11.42 -1.15 10.76
N ALA A 222 -12.20 -1.34 9.68
CA ALA A 222 -12.99 -2.55 9.47
C ALA A 222 -12.11 -3.80 9.44
N SER A 223 -10.95 -3.73 8.77
CA SER A 223 -10.00 -4.86 8.70
C SER A 223 -9.42 -5.26 10.06
N SER A 224 -9.32 -4.32 11.01
CA SER A 224 -8.80 -4.60 12.35
C SER A 224 -9.66 -5.60 13.13
N PHE A 225 -10.94 -5.78 12.76
CA PHE A 225 -11.83 -6.77 13.36
C PHE A 225 -11.61 -8.19 12.83
N VAL A 226 -10.89 -8.33 11.72
CA VAL A 226 -10.62 -9.60 11.01
C VAL A 226 -9.12 -9.82 10.84
N ASN A 227 -8.35 -9.65 11.92
CA ASN A 227 -6.90 -9.86 11.97
C ASN A 227 -6.06 -8.93 11.08
N PHE A 228 -6.59 -7.74 10.76
CA PHE A 228 -5.89 -6.65 10.10
C PHE A 228 -5.55 -6.91 8.62
N PHE A 229 -5.76 -5.90 7.78
CA PHE A 229 -5.34 -5.90 6.37
C PHE A 229 -4.11 -5.01 6.21
N CYS A 230 -3.04 -5.55 5.66
CA CYS A 230 -1.84 -4.77 5.37
C CYS A 230 -2.06 -3.98 4.09
N PHE A 231 -2.33 -2.67 4.21
CA PHE A 231 -2.55 -1.79 3.07
C PHE A 231 -1.42 -1.89 2.03
N HIS A 232 -0.16 -2.00 2.46
CA HIS A 232 1.00 -2.10 1.57
C HIS A 232 1.70 -3.46 1.68
N LEU A 233 2.06 -4.05 0.53
CA LEU A 233 2.69 -5.39 0.44
C LEU A 233 4.01 -5.51 1.23
N PHE A 234 4.72 -4.39 1.38
CA PHE A 234 5.98 -4.35 2.11
C PHE A 234 5.86 -4.75 3.59
N PHE A 235 4.71 -4.50 4.24
CA PHE A 235 4.48 -4.98 5.61
C PHE A 235 4.50 -6.51 5.69
N SER A 236 3.84 -7.17 4.74
CA SER A 236 3.84 -8.63 4.61
C SER A 236 5.24 -9.16 4.29
N LEU A 237 6.00 -8.45 3.46
CA LEU A 237 7.40 -8.79 3.14
C LEU A 237 8.31 -8.75 4.38
N ILE A 238 8.30 -7.67 5.16
CA ILE A 238 9.13 -7.61 6.38
C ILE A 238 8.68 -8.68 7.39
N ASN A 239 7.37 -8.88 7.56
CA ASN A 239 6.87 -9.93 8.46
C ASN A 239 7.42 -11.31 8.09
N ILE A 240 7.38 -11.69 6.81
CA ILE A 240 7.90 -13.00 6.38
C ILE A 240 9.43 -13.08 6.49
N ILE A 241 10.17 -11.98 6.27
CA ILE A 241 11.62 -11.94 6.49
C ILE A 241 11.96 -12.26 7.96
N PHE A 242 11.31 -11.59 8.93
CA PHE A 242 11.57 -11.84 10.34
C PHE A 242 11.11 -13.22 10.79
N LYS A 243 9.98 -13.72 10.28
CA LYS A 243 9.54 -15.10 10.51
C LYS A 243 10.54 -16.12 9.96
N THR A 244 11.15 -15.85 8.80
CA THR A 244 12.21 -16.70 8.22
C THR A 244 13.46 -16.71 9.10
N ILE A 245 13.93 -15.53 9.55
CA ILE A 245 15.07 -15.44 10.47
C ILE A 245 14.80 -16.23 11.76
N ASN A 246 13.60 -16.12 12.32
CA ASN A 246 13.23 -16.87 13.51
C ASN A 246 13.16 -18.39 13.24
N TYR A 247 12.57 -18.81 12.12
CA TYR A 247 12.50 -20.22 11.71
C TYR A 247 13.89 -20.84 11.57
N LEU A 248 14.84 -20.12 10.97
CA LEU A 248 16.22 -20.61 10.79
C LEU A 248 16.94 -20.88 12.13
N LYS A 249 16.59 -20.12 13.17
CA LYS A 249 17.14 -20.27 14.54
C LYS A 249 16.51 -21.40 15.35
N LEU A 250 15.41 -22.01 14.89
CA LEU A 250 14.74 -23.10 15.60
C LEU A 250 15.51 -24.43 15.51
N SER A 251 15.41 -25.25 16.56
CA SER A 251 15.85 -26.64 16.53
C SER A 251 15.00 -27.48 15.56
N LYS A 252 15.52 -28.65 15.13
CA LYS A 252 14.85 -29.51 14.13
C LYS A 252 13.43 -29.95 14.57
N GLN A 253 13.25 -30.27 15.86
CA GLN A 253 11.95 -30.63 16.43
C GLN A 253 10.97 -29.45 16.40
N LEU A 254 11.41 -28.25 16.78
CA LEU A 254 10.58 -27.04 16.77
C LEU A 254 10.22 -26.57 15.35
N LYS A 255 11.08 -26.84 14.36
CA LYS A 255 10.78 -26.55 12.94
C LYS A 255 9.58 -27.32 12.43
N GLN A 256 9.40 -28.58 12.83
CA GLN A 256 8.26 -29.42 12.44
C GLN A 256 6.92 -28.89 12.98
N GLN A 257 6.95 -28.23 14.14
CA GLN A 257 5.76 -27.66 14.77
C GLN A 257 5.48 -26.20 14.32
N SER A 258 6.40 -25.60 13.57
CA SER A 258 6.28 -24.19 13.19
C SER A 258 5.20 -23.98 12.11
N ALA A 259 4.44 -22.89 12.23
CA ALA A 259 3.47 -22.47 11.22
C ALA A 259 4.12 -21.76 10.01
N TYR A 260 5.45 -21.80 9.89
CA TYR A 260 6.20 -21.00 8.93
C TYR A 260 5.77 -21.21 7.47
N TYR A 261 5.60 -22.46 7.04
CA TYR A 261 5.18 -22.77 5.67
C TYR A 261 3.78 -22.22 5.36
N LYS A 262 2.86 -22.26 6.33
CA LYS A 262 1.53 -21.67 6.19
C LYS A 262 1.62 -20.15 6.01
N ASP A 263 2.47 -19.49 6.78
CA ASP A 263 2.71 -18.05 6.66
C ASP A 263 3.37 -17.67 5.33
N LEU A 264 4.28 -18.52 4.83
CA LEU A 264 4.92 -18.34 3.52
C LEU A 264 3.89 -18.46 2.38
N ILE A 265 2.98 -19.45 2.46
CA ILE A 265 1.88 -19.57 1.49
C ILE A 265 0.96 -18.35 1.57
N LYS A 266 0.59 -17.88 2.77
CA LYS A 266 -0.19 -16.64 2.94
C LYS A 266 0.49 -15.44 2.25
N PHE A 267 1.81 -15.31 2.38
CA PHE A 267 2.58 -14.27 1.70
C PHE A 267 2.47 -14.36 0.17
N PHE A 268 2.65 -15.55 -0.42
CA PHE A 268 2.51 -15.71 -1.87
C PHE A 268 1.07 -15.46 -2.35
N ILE A 269 0.06 -15.86 -1.57
CA ILE A 269 -1.35 -15.56 -1.87
C ILE A 269 -1.54 -14.05 -1.97
N VAL A 270 -1.13 -13.26 -0.97
CA VAL A 270 -1.34 -11.81 -1.02
C VAL A 270 -0.58 -11.17 -2.17
N VAL A 271 0.65 -11.60 -2.49
CA VAL A 271 1.41 -11.13 -3.67
C VAL A 271 0.60 -11.36 -4.95
N ILE A 272 0.06 -12.57 -5.15
CA ILE A 272 -0.72 -12.92 -6.34
C ILE A 272 -2.01 -12.10 -6.40
N LEU A 273 -2.75 -11.99 -5.28
CA LEU A 273 -3.99 -11.23 -5.21
C LEU A 273 -3.76 -9.72 -5.48
N THR A 274 -2.63 -9.18 -5.02
CA THR A 274 -2.22 -7.78 -5.28
C THR A 274 -1.99 -7.49 -6.75
N ILE A 275 -1.70 -8.50 -7.58
CA ILE A 275 -1.54 -8.34 -9.03
C ILE A 275 -2.87 -8.60 -9.73
N ILE A 276 -3.50 -9.74 -9.44
CA ILE A 276 -4.64 -10.25 -10.22
C ILE A 276 -5.91 -9.41 -9.98
N ILE A 277 -6.27 -9.12 -8.72
CA ILE A 277 -7.54 -8.44 -8.43
C ILE A 277 -7.59 -7.03 -9.06
N PRO A 278 -6.57 -6.17 -8.90
CA PRO A 278 -6.60 -4.84 -9.51
C PRO A 278 -6.71 -4.88 -11.03
N MET A 279 -6.02 -5.83 -11.69
CA MET A 279 -6.11 -5.99 -13.14
C MET A 279 -7.52 -6.40 -13.57
N ILE A 280 -8.12 -7.41 -12.93
CA ILE A 280 -9.48 -7.88 -13.22
C ILE A 280 -10.49 -6.74 -13.05
N LEU A 281 -10.43 -6.00 -11.95
CA LEU A 281 -11.36 -4.89 -11.69
C LEU A 281 -11.20 -3.75 -12.70
N ALA A 282 -9.97 -3.43 -13.09
CA ALA A 282 -9.72 -2.44 -14.13
C ALA A 282 -10.27 -2.90 -15.50
N PHE A 283 -10.14 -4.19 -15.85
CA PHE A 283 -10.76 -4.74 -17.06
C PHE A 283 -12.29 -4.63 -17.00
N PHE A 284 -12.93 -4.98 -15.88
CA PHE A 284 -14.37 -4.80 -15.71
C PHE A 284 -14.79 -3.33 -15.88
N ALA A 285 -14.04 -2.38 -15.32
CA ALA A 285 -14.33 -0.96 -15.50
C ALA A 285 -14.28 -0.53 -16.98
N ILE A 286 -13.33 -1.05 -17.76
CA ILE A 286 -13.26 -0.82 -19.21
C ILE A 286 -14.43 -1.45 -19.96
N LEU A 287 -14.83 -2.68 -19.60
CA LEU A 287 -15.97 -3.35 -20.23
C LEU A 287 -17.29 -2.62 -19.95
N ILE A 288 -17.50 -2.19 -18.71
CA ILE A 288 -18.68 -1.38 -18.32
C ILE A 288 -18.70 -0.06 -19.09
N LYS A 289 -17.54 0.60 -19.24
CA LYS A 289 -17.40 1.80 -20.07
C LYS A 289 -17.83 1.54 -21.51
N MET A 290 -17.32 0.48 -22.14
CA MET A 290 -17.65 0.13 -23.53
C MET A 290 -19.15 -0.13 -23.71
N ALA A 291 -19.77 -0.84 -22.76
CA ALA A 291 -21.20 -1.14 -22.79
C ALA A 291 -22.09 0.11 -22.56
N SER A 292 -21.62 1.08 -21.77
CA SER A 292 -22.39 2.28 -21.41
C SER A 292 -22.23 3.44 -22.40
N GLY A 293 -21.25 3.42 -23.29
CA GLY A 293 -20.97 4.52 -24.22
C GLY A 293 -20.45 5.80 -23.55
N VAL A 294 -20.05 5.74 -22.26
CA VAL A 294 -19.61 6.90 -21.48
C VAL A 294 -18.12 7.17 -21.68
N TYR A 295 -17.75 8.44 -21.86
CA TYR A 295 -16.35 8.86 -21.93
C TYR A 295 -15.75 8.99 -20.53
N ILE A 296 -14.78 8.12 -20.21
CA ILE A 296 -13.94 8.28 -19.01
C ILE A 296 -12.81 9.27 -19.29
N SER A 297 -12.59 10.23 -18.38
CA SER A 297 -11.43 11.12 -18.43
C SER A 297 -10.11 10.33 -18.31
N VAL A 298 -9.26 10.45 -19.32
CA VAL A 298 -8.01 9.68 -19.44
C VAL A 298 -6.78 10.46 -18.94
N SER A 299 -6.97 11.72 -18.54
CA SER A 299 -5.90 12.59 -17.99
C SER A 299 -5.20 11.94 -16.80
#